data_AF-A0A965DWY8-F1
#
_entry.id   AF-A0A965DWY8-F1
#
_cell.length_a   1.000
_cell.length_b   1.000
_cell.length_c   1.000
_cell.angle_alpha   90.00
_cell.angle_beta   90.00
_cell.angle_gamma   90.00
#
_symmetry.space_group_name_H-M   'P 1'
#
loop_
_entity.id
_entity.type
_entity.pdbx_description
1 polymer ?
#
loop_
_entity_poly.entity_id
_entity_poly.type
_entity_poly.pdbx_seq_one_letter_code
_entity_poly.pdbx_strand_id
1 'polypeptide(L)' 'FITFDCQCGTPSCRRRMSGSDWKLSQLQERYAGWFAPHVARLIASVTEPVGNQPTRDASLTRD' A
#
# COMPACT_ATOMS: atom_id res chain seq x y z
N PHE A 1 -2.66 0.89 18.64
CA PHE A 1 -3.52 0.58 17.48
C PHE A 1 -4.80 1.40 17.62
N ILE A 2 -5.13 2.25 16.63
CA ILE A 2 -6.34 3.11 16.67
C ILE A 2 -7.40 2.48 15.75
N THR A 3 -8.59 2.28 16.30
CA THR A 3 -9.78 1.79 15.59
C THR A 3 -11.00 2.60 15.98
N PHE A 4 -11.96 2.75 15.06
CA PHE A 4 -13.22 3.45 15.30
C PHE A 4 -14.37 2.80 14.55
N ASP A 5 -15.56 2.81 15.14
CA ASP A 5 -16.79 2.30 14.55
C ASP A 5 -17.61 3.44 13.91
N CYS A 6 -17.61 3.51 12.58
CA CYS A 6 -18.35 4.44 11.74
C CYS A 6 -19.85 4.12 11.70
N GLN A 7 -20.67 5.16 11.90
CA GLN A 7 -22.13 5.07 11.97
C GLN A 7 -22.84 5.82 10.82
N CYS A 8 -22.15 6.07 9.70
CA CYS A 8 -22.69 6.91 8.62
C CYS A 8 -23.87 6.30 7.83
N GLY A 9 -24.23 5.03 8.07
CA GLY A 9 -25.39 4.37 7.47
C GLY A 9 -25.30 4.05 5.98
N THR A 10 -24.21 4.41 5.29
CA THR A 10 -24.09 4.15 3.85
C THR A 10 -23.96 2.65 3.54
N PRO A 11 -24.52 2.15 2.42
CA PRO A 11 -24.42 0.73 2.05
C PRO A 11 -22.97 0.25 1.85
N SER A 12 -22.08 1.16 1.41
CA SER A 12 -20.65 0.87 1.25
C SER A 12 -19.81 1.10 2.51
N CYS A 13 -20.42 1.40 3.65
CA CYS A 13 -19.69 1.65 4.89
C CYS A 13 -19.02 0.36 5.39
N ARG A 14 -17.72 0.46 5.70
CA ARG A 14 -16.96 -0.62 6.32
C ARG A 14 -17.30 -0.89 7.78
N ARG A 15 -18.06 0.00 8.42
CA ARG A 15 -18.44 0.00 9.85
C ARG A 15 -17.25 0.12 10.78
N ARG A 16 -16.24 -0.75 10.71
CA ARG A 16 -15.02 -0.66 11.51
C ARG A 16 -13.85 -0.15 10.68
N MET A 17 -13.28 0.97 11.13
CA MET A 17 -12.14 1.62 10.49
C MET A 17 -10.90 1.50 11.37
N SER A 18 -9.74 1.41 10.73
CA SER A 18 -8.43 1.35 11.38
C SER A 18 -7.42 2.25 10.67
N GLY A 19 -6.37 2.67 11.38
CA GLY A 19 -5.26 3.42 10.76
C GLY A 19 -4.51 2.65 9.67
N SER A 20 -4.68 1.33 9.58
CA SER A 20 -4.07 0.45 8.57
C SER A 20 -4.95 0.21 7.33
N ASP A 21 -6.12 0.83 7.27
CA ASP A 21 -7.11 0.58 6.22
C ASP A 21 -6.60 0.88 4.80
N TRP A 22 -5.63 1.77 4.67
CA TRP A 22 -4.96 2.08 3.39
C TRP A 22 -4.30 0.85 2.73
N LYS A 23 -4.07 -0.24 3.47
CA LYS A 23 -3.50 -1.49 2.95
C LYS A 23 -4.50 -2.38 2.21
N LEU A 24 -5.80 -2.10 2.32
CA LEU A 24 -6.83 -2.96 1.74
C LEU A 24 -7.06 -2.62 0.27
N SER A 25 -6.98 -3.63 -0.60
CA SER A 25 -7.11 -3.47 -2.06
C SER A 25 -8.40 -2.74 -2.45
N GLN A 26 -9.54 -3.11 -1.86
CA GLN A 26 -10.82 -2.44 -2.12
C GLN A 26 -10.78 -0.92 -1.85
N LEU A 27 -10.02 -0.48 -0.84
CA LEU A 27 -9.85 0.96 -0.58
C LEU A 27 -8.81 1.59 -1.49
N GLN A 28 -7.75 0.87 -1.84
CA GLN A 28 -6.77 1.33 -2.82
C GLN A 28 -7.42 1.59 -4.18
N GLU A 29 -8.28 0.68 -4.65
CA GLU A 29 -9.06 0.81 -5.88
C GLU A 29 -10.05 1.98 -5.79
N ARG A 30 -10.86 2.05 -4.72
CA ARG A 30 -11.89 3.10 -4.55
C ARG A 30 -11.31 4.51 -4.46
N TYR A 31 -10.14 4.66 -3.85
CA TYR A 31 -9.50 5.96 -3.57
C TYR A 31 -8.22 6.16 -4.38
N ALA A 32 -8.06 5.47 -5.50
CA ALA A 32 -6.93 5.65 -6.41
C ALA A 32 -6.78 7.13 -6.80
N GLY A 33 -5.57 7.67 -6.66
CA GLY A 33 -5.26 9.09 -6.91
C GLY A 33 -5.58 10.06 -5.76
N TRP A 34 -6.24 9.61 -4.68
CA TRP A 34 -6.63 10.46 -3.55
C TRP A 34 -5.80 10.26 -2.28
N PHE A 35 -4.93 9.25 -2.26
CA PHE A 35 -4.03 9.03 -1.14
C PHE A 35 -2.99 10.14 -1.01
N ALA A 36 -2.66 10.51 0.22
CA ALA A 36 -1.52 11.39 0.48
C ALA A 36 -0.24 10.81 -0.15
N PRO A 37 0.69 11.64 -0.68
CA PRO A 37 1.82 11.15 -1.47
C PRO A 37 2.68 10.09 -0.77
N HIS A 38 2.84 10.16 0.56
CA HIS A 38 3.59 9.17 1.31
C HIS A 38 2.88 7.81 1.39
N VAL A 39 1.53 7.78 1.52
CA VAL A 39 0.74 6.55 1.54
C VAL A 39 0.71 5.91 0.16
N ALA A 40 0.57 6.72 -0.90
CA ALA A 40 0.61 6.22 -2.28
C ALA A 40 1.91 5.48 -2.59
N ARG A 41 3.06 6.01 -2.14
CA ARG A 41 4.37 5.32 -2.26
C ARG A 41 4.42 3.99 -1.52
N LEU A 42 3.86 3.93 -0.30
CA LEU A 42 3.78 2.68 0.44
C LEU A 42 2.92 1.64 -0.28
N ILE A 43 1.78 2.05 -0.84
CA ILE A 43 0.91 1.17 -1.64
C ILE A 43 1.68 0.60 -2.84
N ALA A 44 2.35 1.46 -3.62
CA ALA A 44 3.15 1.03 -4.78
C ALA A 44 4.26 0.03 -4.39
N SER A 45 4.95 0.26 -3.26
CA SER A 45 6.02 -0.64 -2.81
C SER A 45 5.55 -2.04 -2.38
N VAL A 46 4.27 -2.20 -2.07
CA VAL A 46 3.66 -3.51 -1.72
C VAL A 46 3.23 -4.27 -2.98
N THR A 47 3.03 -3.57 -4.09
CA THR A 47 2.58 -4.14 -5.38
C THR A 47 3.75 -4.62 -6.25
N GLU A 48 4.99 -4.25 -5.94
CA GLU A 48 6.16 -4.75 -6.66
C GLU A 48 6.31 -6.27 -6.44
N PRO A 49 6.34 -7.10 -7.52
CA PRO A 49 6.62 -8.51 -7.36
C PRO A 49 8.06 -8.67 -6.84
N VAL A 50 8.20 -9.34 -5.70
CA VAL A 50 9.49 -9.86 -5.22
C VAL A 50 10.01 -10.84 -6.29
N GLY A 51 10.85 -10.36 -7.20
CA GLY A 51 11.46 -11.23 -8.20
C GLY A 51 11.88 -10.56 -9.49
N ASN A 52 12.81 -9.61 -9.45
CA ASN A 52 13.87 -9.50 -10.46
C ASN A 52 14.96 -8.51 -10.01
N GLN A 53 15.89 -8.97 -9.16
CA GLN A 53 17.15 -8.27 -8.99
C GLN A 53 18.19 -8.97 -9.89
N PRO A 54 18.70 -8.34 -10.96
CA PRO A 54 19.89 -8.86 -11.61
C PRO A 54 21.02 -8.81 -10.58
N THR A 55 21.61 -9.97 -10.32
CA THR A 55 22.77 -10.11 -9.42
C THR A 55 23.87 -9.17 -9.90
N ARG A 56 24.11 -8.10 -9.14
CA ARG A 56 25.32 -7.29 -9.27
C ARG A 56 26.48 -8.10 -8.69
N ASP A 57 27.01 -9.05 -9.44
CA ASP A 57 28.40 -9.50 -9.24
C ASP A 57 28.97 -10.20 -10.47
N ALA A 58 29.86 -9.48 -11.16
CA ALA A 58 30.96 -9.89 -12.05
C ALA A 58 31.27 -8.62 -12.88
N SER A 59 32.30 -7.82 -12.60
CA SER A 59 33.69 -8.24 -12.49
C SER A 59 34.49 -7.25 -11.64
N LEU A 60 35.00 -7.74 -10.51
CA LEU A 60 36.29 -7.31 -9.99
C LEU A 60 37.36 -7.90 -10.91
N THR A 61 37.88 -7.11 -11.85
CA THR A 61 39.23 -7.30 -12.35
C THR A 61 40.05 -6.11 -11.87
N ARG A 62 40.92 -6.38 -10.89
CA ARG A 62 42.03 -5.51 -10.48
C ARG A 62 43.01 -5.45 -11.64
N ASP A 63 43.32 -4.24 -12.09
CA ASP A 63 44.62 -3.89 -12.66
C ASP A 63 45.27 -2.88 -11.70
#